data_AF-A0A085EVC1-F1
#
_entry.id   AF-A0A085EVC1-F1
#
_cell.length_a   1.000
_cell.length_b   1.000
_cell.length_c   1.000
_cell.angle_alpha   90.00
_cell.angle_beta   90.00
_cell.angle_gamma   90.00
#
_symmetry.space_group_name_H-M   'P 1'
#
loop_
_entity.id
_entity.type
_entity.pdbx_description
1 polymer ?
#
loop_
_entity_poly.entity_id
_entity_poly.type
_entity_poly.pdbx_seq_one_letter_code
_entity_poly.pdbx_strand_id
1 'polypeptide(L)'
;MQIRVSMLRSAVAIAALAFAGSALAAGQEGQTVAKDPRTGKLRNATAAEVQKLNELRKAEREARKAARAASGAPVAGVASLQQNGVLAAHVDEESMMHTVVRRTADGKLEAECAHGSHAAHSALSTPVSTHAKEHQNEVE
;
A
#
# COMPACT_ATOMS: atom_id res chain seq x y z
N MET A 1 56.99 -22.21 42.86
CA MET A 1 56.00 -21.90 43.89
C MET A 1 54.63 -22.18 43.28
N GLN A 2 53.95 -23.22 43.77
CA GLN A 2 52.68 -23.73 43.25
C GLN A 2 51.45 -22.94 43.76
N ILE A 3 50.27 -23.31 43.23
CA ILE A 3 48.89 -23.20 43.79
C ILE A 3 48.12 -21.96 43.28
N ARG A 4 46.93 -22.02 42.65
CA ARG A 4 46.00 -23.12 42.33
C ARG A 4 45.11 -22.72 41.13
N VAL A 5 44.93 -23.65 40.21
CA VAL A 5 43.78 -23.76 39.32
C VAL A 5 42.59 -24.21 40.16
N SER A 6 41.45 -23.52 40.10
CA SER A 6 40.16 -24.13 40.42
C SER A 6 39.10 -23.61 39.47
N MET A 7 38.45 -24.57 38.83
CA MET A 7 37.42 -24.44 37.82
C MET A 7 36.07 -24.15 38.50
N LEU A 8 35.30 -23.23 37.94
CA LEU A 8 33.84 -23.24 37.94
C LEU A 8 33.46 -22.60 36.59
N ARG A 9 33.20 -23.38 35.53
CA ARG A 9 31.88 -23.94 35.18
C ARG A 9 30.74 -22.99 35.56
N SER A 10 29.79 -22.59 34.73
CA SER A 10 29.49 -22.68 33.30
C SER A 10 28.14 -21.95 33.15
N ALA A 11 27.84 -21.43 31.96
CA ALA A 11 26.48 -21.23 31.45
C ALA A 11 25.64 -20.03 31.98
N VAL A 12 25.98 -18.81 31.54
CA VAL A 12 25.02 -17.71 31.26
C VAL A 12 25.69 -16.84 30.18
N ALA A 13 25.18 -16.55 28.98
CA ALA A 13 23.97 -16.91 28.28
C ALA A 13 24.30 -16.91 26.78
N ILE A 14 23.96 -18.00 26.10
CA ILE A 14 23.81 -18.03 24.65
C ILE A 14 22.48 -17.31 24.38
N ALA A 15 22.52 -16.02 24.07
CA ALA A 15 21.33 -15.28 23.65
C ALA A 15 21.63 -14.13 22.67
N ALA A 16 22.80 -14.14 22.01
CA ALA A 16 23.20 -13.08 21.09
C ALA A 16 22.93 -13.39 19.59
N LEU A 17 22.21 -14.47 19.25
CA LEU A 17 22.08 -14.93 17.86
C LEU A 17 20.64 -15.17 17.36
N ALA A 18 19.60 -14.79 18.10
CA ALA A 18 18.22 -15.16 17.75
C ALA A 18 17.28 -13.99 17.37
N PHE A 19 17.77 -12.76 17.19
CA PHE A 19 16.88 -11.61 16.93
C PHE A 19 17.15 -10.79 15.65
N ALA A 20 17.87 -11.35 14.67
CA ALA A 20 18.01 -10.72 13.35
C ALA A 20 16.98 -11.24 12.31
N GLY A 21 15.92 -11.94 12.75
CA GLY A 21 14.98 -12.63 11.87
C GLY A 21 13.66 -11.90 11.57
N SER A 22 13.43 -10.68 12.08
CA SER A 22 12.11 -10.05 11.94
C SER A 22 12.18 -8.53 12.00
N ALA A 23 12.55 -7.87 10.90
CA ALA A 23 12.12 -6.50 10.65
C ALA A 23 12.57 -6.05 9.26
N LEU A 24 11.68 -6.20 8.26
CA LEU A 24 11.40 -5.21 7.22
C LEU A 24 10.24 -5.75 6.36
N ALA A 25 9.13 -6.09 7.00
CA ALA A 25 7.81 -6.02 6.37
C ALA A 25 7.31 -4.58 6.55
N ALA A 26 8.05 -3.62 6.01
CA ALA A 26 7.65 -2.22 6.02
C ALA A 26 7.02 -1.89 4.65
N GLY A 27 5.69 -1.72 4.64
CA GLY A 27 5.00 -0.89 3.67
C GLY A 27 4.75 -1.47 2.28
N GLN A 28 4.31 -2.72 2.14
CA GLN A 28 3.78 -3.21 0.85
C GLN A 28 2.29 -3.50 0.96
N GLU A 29 1.47 -2.68 0.31
CA GLU A 29 0.08 -3.01 0.00
C GLU A 29 0.05 -4.34 -0.79
N GLY A 30 -0.37 -5.41 -0.11
CA GLY A 30 -0.46 -6.76 -0.67
C GLY A 30 0.83 -7.58 -0.62
N GLN A 31 0.75 -8.80 -0.07
CA GLN A 31 1.84 -9.77 -0.08
C GLN A 31 1.93 -10.45 -1.46
N THR A 32 3.06 -10.29 -2.16
CA THR A 32 3.30 -10.99 -3.44
C THR A 32 4.06 -12.28 -3.19
N VAL A 33 3.42 -13.41 -3.48
CA VAL A 33 3.99 -14.76 -3.37
C VAL A 33 4.10 -15.41 -4.75
N ALA A 34 5.11 -16.24 -4.94
CA ALA A 34 5.29 -17.06 -6.13
C ALA A 34 5.11 -18.54 -5.77
N LYS A 35 4.48 -19.31 -6.65
CA LYS A 35 4.37 -20.77 -6.51
C LYS A 35 5.61 -21.43 -7.11
N ASP A 36 6.30 -22.25 -6.34
CA ASP A 36 7.42 -23.05 -6.85
C ASP A 36 6.88 -24.12 -7.81
N PRO A 37 7.34 -24.17 -9.09
CA PRO A 37 6.86 -25.15 -10.06
C PRO A 37 7.24 -26.59 -9.72
N ARG A 38 8.31 -26.83 -8.93
CA ARG A 38 8.76 -28.18 -8.57
C ARG A 38 8.03 -28.74 -7.37
N THR A 39 7.81 -27.92 -6.36
CA THR A 39 7.23 -28.37 -5.08
C THR A 39 5.79 -27.96 -4.88
N GLY A 40 5.27 -27.04 -5.70
CA GLY A 40 3.94 -26.46 -5.57
C GLY A 40 3.76 -25.54 -4.36
N LYS A 41 4.80 -25.36 -3.53
CA LYS A 41 4.74 -24.56 -2.31
C LYS A 41 4.80 -23.06 -2.63
N LEU A 42 4.18 -22.27 -1.76
CA LEU A 42 4.29 -20.82 -1.82
C LEU A 42 5.64 -20.38 -1.26
N ARG A 43 6.32 -19.51 -1.98
CA ARG A 43 7.58 -18.88 -1.59
C ARG A 43 7.50 -17.38 -1.83
N ASN A 44 8.44 -16.65 -1.24
CA ASN A 44 8.61 -15.24 -1.57
C ASN A 44 8.93 -15.09 -3.06
N ALA A 45 8.28 -14.12 -3.70
CA ALA A 45 8.54 -13.77 -5.08
C ALA A 45 9.92 -13.09 -5.17
N THR A 46 10.66 -13.41 -6.23
CA THR A 46 11.92 -12.72 -6.55
C THR A 46 11.61 -11.33 -7.11
N ALA A 47 12.58 -10.41 -7.06
CA ALA A 47 12.39 -9.04 -7.57
C ALA A 47 11.96 -9.01 -9.06
N ALA A 48 12.55 -9.88 -9.88
CA ALA A 48 12.20 -10.01 -11.30
C ALA A 48 10.76 -10.50 -11.50
N GLU A 49 10.27 -11.42 -10.67
CA GLU A 49 8.89 -11.92 -10.72
C GLU A 49 7.89 -10.83 -10.30
N VAL A 50 8.22 -10.03 -9.29
CA VAL A 50 7.39 -8.89 -8.86
C VAL A 50 7.31 -7.84 -9.97
N GLN A 51 8.43 -7.49 -10.60
CA GLN A 51 8.46 -6.56 -11.73
C GLN A 51 7.58 -7.05 -12.88
N LYS A 52 7.77 -8.31 -13.29
CA LYS A 52 6.96 -8.93 -14.36
C LYS A 52 5.46 -8.94 -14.02
N LEU A 53 5.10 -9.25 -12.77
CA LEU A 53 3.71 -9.21 -12.33
C LEU A 53 3.11 -7.79 -12.41
N ASN A 54 3.89 -6.78 -12.04
CA ASN A 54 3.46 -5.39 -12.11
C ASN A 54 3.26 -4.91 -13.56
N GLU A 55 4.15 -5.31 -14.47
CA GLU A 55 4.00 -5.04 -15.91
C GLU A 55 2.75 -5.70 -16.49
N LEU A 56 2.50 -6.98 -16.16
CA LEU A 56 1.30 -7.69 -16.59
C LEU A 56 0.01 -7.01 -16.07
N ARG A 57 0.00 -6.63 -14.78
CA ARG A 57 -1.13 -5.88 -14.20
C ARG A 57 -1.33 -4.54 -14.89
N LYS A 58 -0.26 -3.85 -15.28
CA LYS A 58 -0.37 -2.58 -16.03
C LYS A 58 -0.99 -2.83 -17.40
N ALA A 59 -0.49 -3.80 -18.15
CA ALA A 59 -1.03 -4.15 -19.47
C ALA A 59 -2.51 -4.56 -19.41
N GLU A 60 -2.90 -5.33 -18.39
CA GLU A 60 -4.30 -5.72 -18.18
C GLU A 60 -5.21 -4.51 -17.91
N ARG A 61 -4.76 -3.54 -17.09
CA ARG A 61 -5.50 -2.30 -16.84
C ARG A 61 -5.73 -1.52 -18.14
N GLU A 62 -4.69 -1.35 -18.96
CA GLU A 62 -4.80 -0.66 -20.24
C GLU A 62 -5.74 -1.40 -21.21
N ALA A 63 -5.64 -2.73 -21.29
CA ALA A 63 -6.51 -3.55 -22.12
C ALA A 63 -7.98 -3.42 -21.71
N ARG A 64 -8.26 -3.40 -20.39
CA ARG A 64 -9.62 -3.20 -19.86
C ARG A 64 -10.16 -1.82 -20.15
N LYS A 65 -9.31 -0.78 -20.09
CA LYS A 65 -9.68 0.60 -20.46
C LYS A 65 -10.04 0.69 -21.95
N ALA A 66 -9.23 0.09 -22.81
CA ALA A 66 -9.48 0.04 -24.26
C ALA A 66 -10.75 -0.74 -24.62
N ALA A 67 -10.96 -1.91 -24.00
CA ALA A 67 -12.15 -2.74 -24.24
C ALA A 67 -13.46 -2.00 -23.88
N ARG A 68 -13.44 -1.18 -22.81
CA ARG A 68 -14.59 -0.35 -22.43
C ARG A 68 -14.87 0.80 -23.38
N ALA A 69 -13.82 1.48 -23.82
CA ALA A 69 -13.97 2.52 -24.83
C ALA A 69 -14.60 1.94 -26.11
N ALA A 70 -14.19 0.74 -26.52
CA ALA A 70 -14.75 0.05 -27.67
C ALA A 70 -16.20 -0.43 -27.45
N SER A 71 -16.60 -0.77 -26.21
CA SER A 71 -17.97 -1.21 -25.90
C SER A 71 -18.97 -0.06 -25.74
N GLY A 72 -18.54 1.20 -25.88
CA GLY A 72 -19.40 2.37 -25.63
C GLY A 72 -19.86 2.49 -24.18
N ALA A 73 -19.13 1.87 -23.24
CA ALA A 73 -19.46 1.99 -21.82
C ALA A 73 -19.29 3.46 -21.36
N PRO A 74 -20.13 3.94 -20.42
CA PRO A 74 -19.98 5.27 -19.85
C PRO A 74 -18.58 5.48 -19.28
N VAL A 75 -18.05 6.70 -19.41
CA VAL A 75 -16.80 7.11 -18.77
C VAL A 75 -16.92 6.88 -17.25
N ALA A 76 -15.86 6.41 -16.60
CA ALA A 76 -15.87 6.21 -15.16
C ALA A 76 -16.20 7.52 -14.43
N GLY A 77 -16.97 7.44 -13.35
CA GLY A 77 -17.51 8.58 -12.62
C GLY A 77 -18.77 9.20 -13.25
N VAL A 78 -19.17 8.81 -14.46
CA VAL A 78 -20.41 9.29 -15.08
C VAL A 78 -21.55 8.29 -14.82
N ALA A 79 -22.62 8.80 -14.23
CA ALA A 79 -23.82 8.02 -13.98
C ALA A 79 -24.60 7.76 -15.28
N SER A 80 -25.01 6.51 -15.49
CA SER A 80 -25.82 6.07 -16.63
C SER A 80 -27.11 5.44 -16.16
N LEU A 81 -28.22 5.80 -16.80
CA LEU A 81 -29.51 5.17 -16.57
C LEU A 81 -29.52 3.79 -17.24
N GLN A 82 -29.71 2.74 -16.45
CA GLN A 82 -29.84 1.38 -16.94
C GLN A 82 -31.27 1.11 -17.42
N GLN A 83 -31.45 0.07 -18.25
CA GLN A 83 -32.78 -0.32 -18.77
C GLN A 83 -33.81 -0.68 -17.69
N ASN A 84 -33.35 -1.05 -16.49
CA ASN A 84 -34.19 -1.34 -15.33
C ASN A 84 -34.55 -0.08 -14.51
N GLY A 85 -34.21 1.12 -14.99
CA GLY A 85 -34.49 2.39 -14.31
C GLY A 85 -33.50 2.75 -13.18
N VAL A 86 -32.48 1.92 -12.92
CA VAL A 86 -31.45 2.21 -11.92
C VAL A 86 -30.40 3.15 -12.52
N LEU A 87 -30.04 4.19 -11.79
CA LEU A 87 -28.90 5.04 -12.13
C LEU A 87 -27.63 4.40 -11.55
N ALA A 88 -26.70 3.98 -12.41
CA ALA A 88 -25.46 3.34 -12.00
C ALA A 88 -24.26 4.10 -12.60
N ALA A 89 -23.25 4.38 -11.78
CA ALA A 89 -21.96 4.89 -12.22
C ALA A 89 -20.92 3.80 -12.00
N HIS A 90 -20.05 3.59 -12.99
CA HIS A 90 -18.85 2.82 -12.72
C HIS A 90 -17.80 3.72 -12.09
N VAL A 91 -17.21 3.25 -10.99
CA VAL A 91 -16.16 3.97 -10.28
C VAL A 91 -14.89 3.12 -10.34
N ASP A 92 -13.80 3.76 -10.75
CA ASP A 92 -12.44 3.25 -10.78
C ASP A 92 -11.50 4.24 -10.08
N GLU A 93 -10.23 3.90 -9.98
CA GLU A 93 -9.28 4.69 -9.20
C GLU A 93 -9.03 6.11 -9.76
N GLU A 94 -9.28 6.32 -11.06
CA GLU A 94 -9.23 7.64 -11.72
C GLU A 94 -10.51 8.47 -11.49
N SER A 95 -11.59 7.85 -10.99
CA SER A 95 -12.83 8.55 -10.63
C SER A 95 -13.06 8.62 -9.12
N MET A 96 -12.16 8.04 -8.32
CA MET A 96 -12.16 8.11 -6.86
C MET A 96 -11.23 9.22 -6.35
N MET A 97 -11.77 10.01 -5.41
CA MET A 97 -10.98 10.93 -4.61
C MET A 97 -10.80 10.32 -3.21
N HIS A 98 -9.57 10.40 -2.71
CA HIS A 98 -9.24 10.02 -1.35
C HIS A 98 -9.05 11.27 -0.51
N THR A 99 -9.62 11.29 0.69
CA THR A 99 -9.33 12.34 1.67
C THR A 99 -8.35 11.78 2.69
N VAL A 100 -7.15 12.33 2.72
CA VAL A 100 -6.10 11.96 3.66
C VAL A 100 -6.14 12.95 4.82
N VAL A 101 -6.49 12.46 6.01
CA VAL A 101 -6.51 13.27 7.24
C VAL A 101 -5.26 12.96 8.06
N ARG A 102 -4.46 13.98 8.38
CA ARG A 102 -3.23 13.87 9.16
C ARG A 102 -3.29 14.75 10.38
N ARG A 103 -2.63 14.32 11.46
CA ARG A 103 -2.46 15.13 12.66
C ARG A 103 -1.14 15.91 12.56
N THR A 104 -1.20 17.22 12.78
CA THR A 104 -0.04 18.11 12.79
C THR A 104 0.68 18.06 14.14
N ALA A 105 1.90 18.63 14.23
CA ALA A 105 2.71 18.61 15.45
C ALA A 105 2.09 19.37 16.64
N ASP A 106 1.24 20.37 16.37
CA ASP A 106 0.43 21.11 17.34
C ASP A 106 -0.90 20.40 17.69
N GLY A 107 -1.13 19.21 17.12
CA GLY A 107 -2.25 18.34 17.46
C GLY A 107 -3.55 18.57 16.67
N LYS A 108 -3.57 19.49 15.70
CA LYS A 108 -4.71 19.73 14.81
C LYS A 108 -4.82 18.68 13.70
N LEU A 109 -5.98 18.61 13.04
CA LEU A 109 -6.22 17.73 11.91
C LEU A 109 -6.23 18.52 10.61
N GLU A 110 -5.55 18.01 9.59
CA GLU A 110 -5.57 18.57 8.25
C GLU A 110 -5.99 17.52 7.23
N ALA A 111 -6.87 17.92 6.33
CA ALA A 111 -7.38 17.09 5.27
C ALA A 111 -6.81 17.54 3.92
N GLU A 112 -6.30 16.59 3.15
CA GLU A 112 -5.86 16.80 1.77
C GLU A 112 -6.61 15.84 0.86
N CYS A 113 -7.14 16.37 -0.24
CA CYS A 113 -7.77 15.56 -1.28
C CYS A 113 -6.69 15.06 -2.24
N ALA A 114 -6.47 13.75 -2.27
CA ALA A 114 -5.54 13.09 -3.18
C ALA A 114 -6.30 12.29 -4.24
N HIS A 115 -5.82 12.37 -5.48
CA HIS A 115 -6.42 11.64 -6.60
C HIS A 115 -5.75 10.27 -6.75
N GLY A 116 -6.52 9.19 -6.56
CA GLY A 116 -6.04 7.82 -6.60
C GLY A 116 -5.22 7.35 -5.38
N SER A 117 -5.25 6.03 -5.14
CA SER A 117 -4.62 5.37 -3.99
C SER A 117 -3.12 5.65 -3.82
N HIS A 118 -2.35 5.71 -4.92
CA HIS A 118 -0.90 5.94 -4.84
C HIS A 118 -0.55 7.34 -4.30
N ALA A 119 -1.27 8.37 -4.76
CA ALA A 119 -1.09 9.73 -4.27
C ALA A 119 -1.54 9.83 -2.80
N ALA A 120 -2.66 9.20 -2.45
CA ALA A 120 -3.14 9.13 -1.08
C ALA A 120 -2.11 8.47 -0.14
N HIS A 121 -1.50 7.37 -0.58
CA HIS A 121 -0.47 6.67 0.20
C HIS A 121 0.81 7.50 0.35
N SER A 122 1.23 8.20 -0.71
CA SER A 122 2.38 9.11 -0.65
C SER A 122 2.12 10.31 0.26
N ALA A 123 0.86 10.78 0.31
CA ALA A 123 0.43 11.84 1.20
C ALA A 123 0.51 11.40 2.67
N LEU A 124 0.32 10.12 3.01
CA LEU A 124 0.46 9.62 4.38
C LEU A 124 1.89 9.67 4.93
N SER A 125 2.90 9.55 4.07
CA SER A 125 4.31 9.53 4.47
C SER A 125 4.97 10.92 4.44
N THR A 126 4.27 11.93 3.94
CA THR A 126 4.80 13.30 3.86
C THR A 126 4.51 14.05 5.16
N PRO A 127 5.54 14.60 5.85
CA PRO A 127 5.33 15.41 7.04
C PRO A 127 4.53 16.67 6.72
N VAL A 128 3.52 16.97 7.52
CA VAL A 128 2.73 18.20 7.39
C VAL A 128 3.52 19.33 8.06
N SER A 129 4.25 20.12 7.27
CA SER A 129 5.11 21.20 7.76
C SER A 129 4.40 22.56 7.86
N THR A 130 3.22 22.69 7.26
CA THR A 130 2.50 23.96 7.17
C THR A 130 1.01 23.73 7.32
N HIS A 131 0.37 24.63 8.07
CA HIS A 131 -1.07 24.55 8.24
C HIS A 131 -1.82 24.86 6.94
N ALA A 132 -2.70 23.96 6.51
CA ALA A 132 -3.70 24.28 5.49
C ALA A 132 -4.64 25.37 6.05
N LYS A 133 -4.70 26.51 5.35
CA LYS A 133 -5.54 27.64 5.76
C LYS A 133 -7.01 27.22 5.63
N GLU A 134 -7.71 27.21 6.76
CA GLU A 134 -9.13 26.87 6.81
C GLU A 134 -9.93 27.91 6.01
N HIS A 135 -10.47 27.49 4.86
CA HIS A 135 -11.39 28.30 4.07
C HIS A 135 -12.81 28.01 4.56
N GLN A 136 -13.31 28.85 5.45
CA GLN A 136 -14.73 28.87 5.79
C GLN A 136 -15.52 29.41 4.60
N ASN A 137 -16.09 28.50 3.80
CA ASN A 137 -17.15 28.83 2.86
C ASN A 137 -18.47 28.45 3.53
N GLU A 138 -18.98 29.34 4.39
CA GLU A 138 -20.40 29.32 4.72
C GLU A 138 -21.16 29.88 3.51
N VAL A 139 -22.07 29.08 2.97
CA VAL A 139 -23.05 29.52 1.96
C VAL A 139 -24.23 30.05 2.74
N GLU A 140 -24.45 31.38 2.70
CA GLU A 140 -25.71 32.02 3.10
C GLU A 140 -26.87 31.59 2.20
#